data_AF-A0A5D2VSI8-F1
#
_entry.id   AF-A0A5D2VSI8-F1
#
_cell.length_a   1.000
_cell.length_b   1.000
_cell.length_c   1.000
_cell.angle_alpha   90.00
_cell.angle_beta   90.00
_cell.angle_gamma   90.00
#
_symmetry.space_group_name_H-M   'P 1'
#
loop_
_entity.id
_entity.type
_entity.pdbx_description
1 polymer ?
#
loop_
_entity_poly.entity_id
_entity_poly.type
_entity_poly.pdbx_seq_one_letter_code
_entity_poly.pdbx_strand_id
1 'polypeptide(L)'
;MENREQARDKTLITDPKKINAAHENVQLIEWEDFDNELARLWSLTSALKEANEKKQSLQEKLQSLIQVKNESLNKLNELEEMRERLEARKVFMANMSTHCKVATEDAKKQEEMLSTEVRSLLVAGTSLSEANRLLTEERGCVKLKNVQRKLRARQQYMISQVSLLYPVKILVGPAQEQELESYSSSSRLGNPSASKPVNQGSLTILGLNLTLLPFTKMSFFTDKKEVQRSATALGYVAHAVSLIASYLQVPLRYPLRLGGSRSYINDHASSIDPASSDLSLDTTLSANVKLAEFPLFLEGQDTTRAAYAVFLLNKDIEQLLNFIGVKSLGPRHVLANLKELLRSVQSSEYIDT
;
A
#
# COMPACT_ATOMS: atom_id res chain seq x y z
N MET A 1 52.92 13.33 25.50
CA MET A 1 53.77 13.37 26.72
C MET A 1 54.84 14.40 26.45
N GLU A 2 54.77 15.48 27.21
CA GLU A 2 55.57 16.69 27.07
C GLU A 2 57.06 16.49 27.38
N ASN A 3 57.84 17.34 26.73
CA ASN A 3 59.28 17.52 26.81
C ASN A 3 59.79 17.64 28.25
N ARG A 4 60.92 16.97 28.52
CA ARG A 4 61.79 17.30 29.66
C ARG A 4 63.22 17.41 29.15
N GLU A 5 63.55 18.60 28.64
CA GLU A 5 64.94 18.96 28.36
C GLU A 5 65.69 19.16 29.67
N GLN A 6 66.86 18.56 29.71
CA GLN A 6 67.69 18.35 30.88
C GLN A 6 68.87 19.32 30.79
N ALA A 7 68.97 20.18 31.80
CA ALA A 7 70.10 21.05 32.07
C ALA A 7 71.43 20.26 32.10
N ARG A 8 72.47 20.77 31.44
CA ARG A 8 73.86 20.45 31.77
C ARG A 8 74.79 21.62 31.48
N ASP A 9 75.39 22.09 32.56
CA ASP A 9 76.53 22.98 32.67
C ASP A 9 77.66 22.69 31.69
N LYS A 10 78.22 23.75 31.11
CA LYS A 10 79.61 23.78 30.64
C LYS A 10 80.27 25.09 31.08
N THR A 11 80.77 25.07 32.30
CA THR A 11 81.90 25.91 32.74
C THR A 11 83.13 25.58 31.91
N LEU A 12 83.56 26.49 31.04
CA LEU A 12 84.92 26.50 30.49
C LEU A 12 85.46 27.94 30.54
N ILE A 13 86.05 28.24 31.69
CA ILE A 13 87.32 28.94 31.90
C ILE A 13 87.80 29.69 30.65
N THR A 14 87.43 30.96 30.58
CA THR A 14 88.10 31.97 29.76
C THR A 14 89.16 32.66 30.62
N ASP A 15 90.43 32.33 30.42
CA ASP A 15 91.56 33.20 30.81
C ASP A 15 92.54 33.31 29.63
N PRO A 16 92.32 34.23 28.69
CA PRO A 16 93.25 34.51 27.61
C PRO A 16 94.12 35.72 27.99
N LYS A 17 94.81 35.70 29.13
CA LYS A 17 95.70 36.81 29.52
C LYS A 17 96.89 36.33 30.34
N LYS A 18 97.77 35.54 29.71
CA LYS A 18 99.13 35.34 30.22
C LYS A 18 100.10 34.86 29.14
N ILE A 19 100.06 35.48 27.96
CA ILE A 19 101.19 35.43 27.00
C ILE A 19 101.32 36.81 26.35
N ASN A 20 101.47 37.85 27.16
CA ASN A 20 102.00 39.16 26.74
C ASN A 20 102.93 39.64 27.87
N ALA A 21 103.86 38.78 28.23
CA ALA A 21 105.10 39.17 28.88
C ALA A 21 106.21 38.59 28.01
N ALA A 22 106.23 38.99 26.73
CA ALA A 22 107.47 39.01 26.00
C ALA A 22 108.28 40.10 26.70
N HIS A 23 109.08 39.71 27.69
CA HIS A 23 110.32 40.43 27.92
C HIS A 23 110.94 40.60 26.53
N GLU A 24 111.05 41.83 26.07
CA GLU A 24 111.99 42.19 25.00
C GLU A 24 113.37 41.86 25.57
N ASN A 25 113.71 40.56 25.56
CA ASN A 25 115.07 40.07 25.69
C ASN A 25 115.77 40.51 24.41
N VAL A 26 116.08 41.81 24.33
CA VAL A 26 117.03 42.32 23.35
C VAL A 26 118.38 41.78 23.82
N GLN A 27 118.73 40.59 23.35
CA GLN A 27 120.08 40.08 23.47
C GLN A 27 120.99 41.03 22.68
N LEU A 28 121.88 41.73 23.36
CA LEU A 28 122.90 42.56 22.74
C LEU A 28 123.98 41.61 22.23
N ILE A 29 123.93 41.30 20.94
CA ILE A 29 124.80 40.30 20.32
C ILE A 29 126.15 40.97 20.00
N GLU A 30 127.25 40.40 20.48
CA GLU A 30 128.59 40.79 20.03
C GLU A 30 128.72 40.47 18.53
N TRP A 31 129.32 41.37 17.74
CA TRP A 31 129.32 41.28 16.27
C TRP A 31 129.85 39.93 15.73
N GLU A 32 130.72 39.25 16.47
CA GLU A 32 131.29 37.94 16.10
C GLU A 32 130.30 36.76 16.26
N ASP A 33 129.28 36.89 17.11
CA ASP A 33 128.27 35.86 17.38
C ASP A 33 126.92 36.11 16.69
N PHE A 34 126.78 37.25 16.01
CA PHE A 34 125.58 37.62 15.26
C PHE A 34 125.25 36.59 14.18
N ASP A 35 126.27 36.07 13.49
CA ASP A 35 126.11 35.03 12.48
C ASP A 35 125.65 33.69 13.08
N ASN A 36 126.08 33.37 14.30
CA ASN A 36 125.70 32.14 15.02
C ASN A 36 124.24 32.18 15.50
N GLU A 37 123.81 33.29 16.09
CA GLU A 37 122.40 33.46 16.51
C GLU A 37 121.46 33.59 15.31
N LEU A 38 121.90 34.22 14.21
CA LEU A 38 121.17 34.18 12.95
C LEU A 38 121.03 32.73 12.44
N ALA A 39 122.09 31.93 12.42
CA ALA A 39 122.02 30.53 12.00
C ALA A 39 121.07 29.71 12.90
N ARG A 40 121.07 29.95 14.22
CA ARG A 40 120.14 29.33 15.17
C ARG A 40 118.69 29.72 14.88
N LEU A 41 118.41 31.01 14.71
CA LEU A 41 117.07 31.51 14.38
C LEU A 41 116.60 31.03 13.00
N TRP A 42 117.49 30.94 12.01
CA TRP A 42 117.20 30.35 10.71
C TRP A 42 116.86 28.85 10.82
N SER A 43 117.60 28.09 11.63
CA SER A 43 117.31 26.67 11.92
C SER A 43 115.98 26.50 12.65
N LEU A 44 115.67 27.35 13.63
CA LEU A 44 114.43 27.32 14.39
C LEU A 44 113.23 27.73 13.53
N THR A 45 113.41 28.74 12.67
CA THR A 45 112.40 29.17 11.70
C THR A 45 112.17 28.10 10.65
N SER A 46 113.22 27.40 10.20
CA SER A 46 113.11 26.26 9.30
C SER A 46 112.40 25.07 9.94
N ALA A 47 112.73 24.72 11.19
CA ALA A 47 112.07 23.64 11.93
C ALA A 47 110.60 23.98 12.24
N LEU A 48 110.29 25.24 12.57
CA LEU A 48 108.92 25.72 12.77
C LEU A 48 108.14 25.67 11.45
N LYS A 49 108.77 26.03 10.33
CA LYS A 49 108.18 25.90 8.99
C LYS A 49 107.86 24.44 8.66
N GLU A 50 108.81 23.52 8.86
CA GLU A 50 108.63 22.08 8.63
C GLU A 50 107.53 21.49 9.55
N ALA A 51 107.48 21.91 10.82
CA ALA A 51 106.42 21.50 11.75
C ALA A 51 105.04 22.03 11.31
N ASN A 52 104.99 23.25 10.76
CA ASN A 52 103.75 23.85 10.28
C ASN A 52 103.27 23.18 8.98
N GLU A 53 104.19 22.82 8.08
CA GLU A 53 103.90 22.01 6.88
C GLU A 53 103.38 20.62 7.27
N LYS A 54 104.00 19.95 8.26
CA LYS A 54 103.50 18.69 8.80
C LYS A 54 102.11 18.83 9.41
N LYS A 55 101.86 19.89 10.20
CA LYS A 55 100.55 20.21 10.77
C LYS A 55 99.50 20.40 9.67
N GLN A 56 99.81 21.15 8.61
CA GLN A 56 98.90 21.34 7.47
C GLN A 56 98.61 20.01 6.76
N SER A 57 99.63 19.20 6.50
CA SER A 57 99.44 17.88 5.87
C SER A 57 98.58 16.94 6.72
N LEU A 58 98.72 16.98 8.05
CA LEU A 58 97.90 16.21 8.97
C LEU A 58 96.47 16.74 9.04
N GLN A 59 96.28 18.06 8.99
CA GLN A 59 94.96 18.68 8.96
C GLN A 59 94.20 18.30 7.69
N GLU A 60 94.86 18.31 6.52
CA GLU A 60 94.28 17.86 5.26
C GLU A 60 93.91 16.37 5.29
N LYS A 61 94.81 15.51 5.81
CA LYS A 61 94.52 14.08 6.00
C LYS A 61 93.34 13.85 6.94
N LEU A 62 93.29 14.57 8.06
CA LEU A 62 92.18 14.48 9.01
C LEU A 62 90.87 14.94 8.38
N GLN A 63 90.90 16.02 7.60
CA GLN A 63 89.72 16.56 6.92
C GLN A 63 89.20 15.59 5.86
N SER A 64 90.08 14.95 5.08
CA SER A 64 89.68 13.90 4.12
C SER A 64 89.08 12.67 4.82
N LEU A 65 89.64 12.25 5.96
CA LEU A 65 89.10 11.14 6.74
C LEU A 65 87.72 11.48 7.34
N ILE A 66 87.55 12.70 7.85
CA ILE A 66 86.25 13.18 8.34
C ILE A 66 85.23 13.21 7.22
N GLN A 67 85.61 13.69 6.03
CA GLN A 67 84.72 13.72 4.87
C GLN A 67 84.26 12.30 4.48
N VAL A 68 85.20 11.36 4.35
CA VAL A 68 84.87 9.95 4.05
C VAL A 68 83.96 9.35 5.12
N LYS A 69 84.22 9.66 6.41
CA LYS A 69 83.37 9.19 7.51
C LYS A 69 81.96 9.78 7.45
N ASN A 70 81.82 11.07 7.17
CA ASN A 70 80.51 11.71 7.01
C ASN A 70 79.73 11.10 5.85
N GLU A 71 80.37 10.86 4.70
CA GLU A 71 79.73 10.19 3.56
C GLU A 71 79.30 8.76 3.91
N SER A 72 80.11 8.02 4.66
CA SER A 72 79.74 6.67 5.11
C SER A 72 78.56 6.67 6.09
N LEU A 73 78.50 7.69 6.98
CA LEU A 73 77.41 7.85 7.94
C LEU A 73 76.11 8.25 7.24
N ASN A 74 76.17 9.15 6.25
CA ASN A 74 75.01 9.50 5.43
C ASN A 74 74.43 8.28 4.71
N LYS A 75 75.29 7.45 4.10
CA LYS A 75 74.86 6.20 3.45
C LYS A 75 74.21 5.23 4.45
N LEU A 76 74.74 5.14 5.67
CA LEU A 76 74.12 4.31 6.72
C LEU A 76 72.76 4.84 7.15
N ASN A 77 72.60 6.17 7.29
CA ASN A 77 71.31 6.78 7.60
C ASN A 77 70.27 6.54 6.50
N GLU A 78 70.65 6.67 5.23
CA GLU A 78 69.77 6.35 4.10
C GLU A 78 69.34 4.87 4.11
N LEU A 79 70.27 3.96 4.42
CA LEU A 79 69.96 2.54 4.53
C LEU A 79 69.02 2.24 5.69
N GLU A 80 69.18 2.88 6.85
CA GLU A 80 68.25 2.70 7.97
C GLU A 80 66.86 3.25 7.64
N GLU A 81 66.77 4.42 6.99
CA GLU A 81 65.48 4.97 6.56
C GLU A 81 64.76 4.05 5.55
N MET A 82 65.52 3.45 4.62
CA MET A 82 64.98 2.45 3.68
C MET A 82 64.53 1.18 4.39
N ARG A 83 65.26 0.76 5.44
CA ARG A 83 64.89 -0.39 6.28
C ARG A 83 63.60 -0.13 7.05
N GLU A 84 63.47 1.04 7.68
CA GLU A 84 62.24 1.44 8.37
C GLU A 84 61.03 1.49 7.42
N ARG A 85 61.20 2.07 6.22
CA ARG A 85 60.15 2.06 5.18
C ARG A 85 59.75 0.64 4.77
N LEU A 86 60.70 -0.27 4.68
CA LEU A 86 60.43 -1.67 4.32
C LEU A 86 59.67 -2.39 5.44
N GLU A 87 60.04 -2.21 6.70
CA GLU A 87 59.31 -2.78 7.84
C GLU A 87 57.90 -2.19 7.95
N ALA A 88 57.71 -0.88 7.74
CA ALA A 88 56.39 -0.26 7.69
C ALA A 88 55.50 -0.86 6.59
N ARG A 89 56.05 -1.07 5.38
CA ARG A 89 55.34 -1.74 4.28
C ARG A 89 55.01 -3.19 4.60
N LYS A 90 55.91 -3.92 5.26
CA LYS A 90 55.70 -5.31 5.68
C LYS A 90 54.56 -5.42 6.69
N VAL A 91 54.53 -4.54 7.70
CA VAL A 91 53.43 -4.48 8.67
C VAL A 91 52.11 -4.13 7.98
N PHE A 92 52.11 -3.15 7.08
CA PHE A 92 50.92 -2.79 6.30
C PHE A 92 50.38 -3.96 5.46
N MET A 93 51.25 -4.69 4.75
CA MET A 93 50.85 -5.87 3.98
C MET A 93 50.33 -6.99 4.87
N ALA A 94 50.92 -7.20 6.06
CA ALA A 94 50.43 -8.17 7.02
C ALA A 94 49.02 -7.80 7.52
N ASN A 95 48.79 -6.54 7.87
CA ASN A 95 47.47 -6.04 8.27
C ASN A 95 46.45 -6.15 7.13
N MET A 96 46.85 -5.83 5.90
CA MET A 96 45.97 -6.00 4.74
C MET A 96 45.60 -7.47 4.52
N SER A 97 46.57 -8.38 4.70
CA SER A 97 46.34 -9.83 4.60
C SER A 97 45.36 -10.32 5.67
N THR A 98 45.47 -9.85 6.92
CA THR A 98 44.52 -10.22 7.98
C THR A 98 43.12 -9.67 7.68
N HIS A 99 43.00 -8.42 7.21
CA HIS A 99 41.72 -7.84 6.81
C HIS A 99 41.09 -8.61 5.64
N CYS A 100 41.86 -8.99 4.62
CA CYS A 100 41.37 -9.83 3.54
C CYS A 100 40.85 -11.18 4.05
N LYS A 101 41.59 -11.84 4.96
CA LYS A 101 41.15 -13.13 5.54
C LYS A 101 39.84 -13.01 6.31
N VAL A 102 39.71 -11.97 7.15
CA VAL A 102 38.47 -11.72 7.91
C VAL A 102 37.31 -11.46 6.96
N ALA A 103 37.50 -10.60 5.95
CA ALA A 103 36.47 -10.32 4.95
C ALA A 103 36.05 -11.58 4.17
N THR A 104 36.98 -12.47 3.84
CA THR A 104 36.63 -13.74 3.17
C THR A 104 35.85 -14.68 4.07
N GLU A 105 36.14 -14.75 5.37
CA GLU A 105 35.39 -15.60 6.30
C GLU A 105 33.99 -15.03 6.59
N ASP A 106 33.86 -13.72 6.68
CA ASP A 106 32.54 -13.08 6.85
C ASP A 106 31.67 -13.26 5.60
N ALA A 107 32.26 -13.17 4.40
CA ALA A 107 31.56 -13.48 3.15
C ALA A 107 31.08 -14.94 3.10
N LYS A 108 31.92 -15.90 3.53
CA LYS A 108 31.52 -17.33 3.61
C LYS A 108 30.37 -17.56 4.58
N LYS A 109 30.40 -16.93 5.77
CA LYS A 109 29.29 -17.04 6.74
C LYS A 109 27.98 -16.48 6.18
N GLN A 110 28.06 -15.36 5.45
CA GLN A 110 26.88 -14.80 4.77
C GLN A 110 26.36 -15.74 3.68
N GLU A 111 27.24 -16.34 2.88
CA GLU A 111 26.86 -17.33 1.87
C GLU A 111 26.17 -18.55 2.50
N GLU A 112 26.72 -19.08 3.60
CA GLU A 112 26.11 -20.19 4.34
C GLU A 112 24.73 -19.84 4.89
N MET A 113 24.57 -18.64 5.47
CA MET A 113 23.29 -18.13 5.97
C MET A 113 22.26 -17.98 4.85
N LEU A 114 22.64 -17.36 3.72
CA LEU A 114 21.75 -17.25 2.56
C LEU A 114 21.40 -18.62 2.00
N SER A 115 22.33 -19.57 2.01
CA SER A 115 22.07 -20.94 1.54
C SER A 115 21.03 -21.67 2.41
N THR A 116 20.99 -21.41 3.72
CA THR A 116 19.98 -22.00 4.63
C THR A 116 18.63 -21.34 4.43
N GLU A 117 18.59 -20.03 4.23
CA GLU A 117 17.35 -19.30 3.90
C GLU A 117 16.78 -19.73 2.54
N VAL A 118 17.61 -19.88 1.50
CA VAL A 118 17.14 -20.37 0.20
C VAL A 118 16.57 -21.78 0.31
N ARG A 119 17.19 -22.67 1.10
CA ARG A 119 16.67 -24.01 1.37
C ARG A 119 15.33 -23.97 2.12
N SER A 120 15.19 -23.11 3.14
CA SER A 120 13.93 -22.98 3.87
C SER A 120 12.81 -22.41 2.99
N LEU A 121 13.12 -21.42 2.15
CA LEU A 121 12.19 -20.87 1.17
C LEU A 121 11.77 -21.90 0.11
N LEU A 122 12.69 -22.75 -0.35
CA LEU A 122 12.36 -23.82 -1.29
C LEU A 122 11.35 -24.80 -0.68
N VAL A 123 11.56 -25.22 0.57
CA VAL A 123 10.62 -26.10 1.29
C VAL A 123 9.26 -25.41 1.46
N ALA A 124 9.24 -24.14 1.88
CA ALA A 124 8.00 -23.37 1.98
C ALA A 124 7.28 -23.24 0.63
N GLY A 125 8.04 -23.04 -0.46
CA GLY A 125 7.52 -23.00 -1.83
C GLY A 125 6.89 -24.33 -2.27
N THR A 126 7.50 -25.47 -1.90
CA THR A 126 6.91 -26.79 -2.18
C THR A 126 5.61 -27.00 -1.41
N SER A 127 5.56 -26.68 -0.12
CA SER A 127 4.33 -26.77 0.69
C SER A 127 3.21 -25.89 0.15
N LEU A 128 3.54 -24.67 -0.30
CA LEU A 128 2.56 -23.77 -0.92
C LEU A 128 2.05 -24.31 -2.26
N SER A 129 2.94 -24.86 -3.08
CA SER A 129 2.56 -25.51 -4.35
C SER A 129 1.62 -26.69 -4.12
N GLU A 130 1.91 -27.53 -3.12
CA GLU A 130 1.04 -28.64 -2.74
C GLU A 130 -0.32 -28.18 -2.22
N ALA A 131 -0.37 -27.15 -1.38
CA ALA A 131 -1.62 -26.57 -0.92
C ALA A 131 -2.46 -26.01 -2.08
N ASN A 132 -1.84 -25.29 -3.00
CA ASN A 132 -2.51 -24.80 -4.22
C ASN A 132 -2.97 -25.94 -5.11
N ARG A 133 -2.17 -27.00 -5.24
CA ARG A 133 -2.55 -28.21 -5.98
C ARG A 133 -3.77 -28.85 -5.37
N LEU A 134 -3.84 -29.02 -4.05
CA LEU A 134 -5.02 -29.58 -3.37
C LEU A 134 -6.29 -28.72 -3.52
N LEU A 135 -6.16 -27.40 -3.58
CA LEU A 135 -7.30 -26.49 -3.81
C LEU A 135 -7.80 -26.52 -5.26
N THR A 136 -6.87 -26.62 -6.21
CA THR A 136 -7.16 -26.64 -7.67
C THR A 136 -7.53 -28.02 -8.18
N GLU A 137 -7.03 -29.09 -7.55
CA GLU A 137 -7.45 -30.46 -7.79
C GLU A 137 -8.95 -30.61 -7.53
N GLU A 138 -9.56 -31.54 -8.27
CA GLU A 138 -11.01 -31.80 -8.36
C GLU A 138 -11.76 -31.93 -7.02
N ARG A 139 -11.05 -32.04 -5.90
CA ARG A 139 -11.61 -32.21 -4.57
C ARG A 139 -12.04 -30.92 -3.89
N GLY A 140 -11.52 -29.75 -4.28
CA GLY A 140 -11.76 -28.47 -3.62
C GLY A 140 -12.70 -27.54 -4.40
N CYS A 141 -12.13 -26.59 -5.13
CA CYS A 141 -12.88 -25.54 -5.83
C CYS A 141 -13.89 -26.09 -6.85
N VAL A 142 -13.58 -27.20 -7.51
CA VAL A 142 -14.50 -27.85 -8.46
C VAL A 142 -15.75 -28.39 -7.76
N LYS A 143 -15.61 -29.01 -6.58
CA LYS A 143 -16.78 -29.46 -5.79
C LYS A 143 -17.63 -28.29 -5.34
N LEU A 144 -17.01 -27.21 -4.84
CA LEU A 144 -17.73 -26.01 -4.43
C LEU A 144 -18.51 -25.41 -5.62
N LYS A 145 -17.87 -25.26 -6.78
CA LYS A 145 -18.53 -24.80 -8.02
C LYS A 145 -19.69 -25.71 -8.42
N ASN A 146 -19.53 -27.03 -8.30
CA ASN A 146 -20.60 -27.98 -8.59
C ASN A 146 -21.77 -27.89 -7.60
N VAL A 147 -21.49 -27.70 -6.29
CA VAL A 147 -22.53 -27.49 -5.26
C VAL A 147 -23.24 -26.16 -5.48
N GLN A 148 -22.50 -25.10 -5.78
CA GLN A 148 -23.06 -23.79 -6.14
C GLN A 148 -23.98 -23.91 -7.36
N ARG A 149 -23.54 -24.60 -8.42
CA ARG A 149 -24.38 -24.86 -9.61
C ARG A 149 -25.67 -25.60 -9.27
N LYS A 150 -25.60 -26.62 -8.41
CA LYS A 150 -26.79 -27.36 -7.92
C LYS A 150 -27.72 -26.46 -7.11
N LEU A 151 -27.17 -25.58 -6.25
CA LEU A 151 -27.95 -24.62 -5.48
C LEU A 151 -28.65 -23.61 -6.41
N ARG A 152 -27.92 -23.04 -7.38
CA ARG A 152 -28.47 -22.11 -8.39
C ARG A 152 -29.58 -22.76 -9.20
N ALA A 153 -29.37 -23.99 -9.67
CA ALA A 153 -30.39 -24.76 -10.39
C ALA A 153 -31.66 -24.98 -9.54
N ARG A 154 -31.51 -25.27 -8.24
CA ARG A 154 -32.65 -25.37 -7.33
C ARG A 154 -33.36 -24.04 -7.12
N GLN A 155 -32.61 -22.94 -6.95
CA GLN A 155 -33.18 -21.59 -6.82
C GLN A 155 -33.96 -21.20 -8.07
N GLN A 156 -33.39 -21.46 -9.25
CA GLN A 156 -34.05 -21.23 -10.54
C GLN A 156 -35.34 -22.03 -10.66
N TYR A 157 -35.33 -23.33 -10.31
CA TYR A 157 -36.54 -24.14 -10.32
C TYR A 157 -37.62 -23.58 -9.39
N MET A 158 -37.26 -23.22 -8.15
CA MET A 158 -38.19 -22.68 -7.18
C MET A 158 -38.78 -21.32 -7.62
N ILE A 159 -37.94 -20.45 -8.20
CA ILE A 159 -38.38 -19.15 -8.73
C ILE A 159 -39.21 -19.32 -10.02
N SER A 160 -38.95 -20.36 -10.81
CA SER A 160 -39.81 -20.76 -11.93
C SER A 160 -41.21 -21.16 -11.45
N GLN A 161 -41.33 -21.87 -10.34
CA GLN A 161 -42.63 -22.15 -9.72
C GLN A 161 -43.33 -20.88 -9.25
N VAL A 162 -42.61 -19.92 -8.65
CA VAL A 162 -43.19 -18.61 -8.28
C VAL A 162 -43.68 -17.85 -9.50
N SER A 163 -42.94 -17.88 -10.61
CA SER A 163 -43.36 -17.29 -11.88
C SER A 163 -44.61 -17.93 -12.46
N LEU A 164 -44.83 -19.23 -12.21
CA LEU A 164 -46.04 -19.95 -12.62
C LEU A 164 -47.23 -19.56 -11.73
N LEU A 165 -47.00 -19.39 -10.42
CA LEU A 165 -48.02 -18.96 -9.46
C LEU A 165 -48.42 -17.48 -9.66
N TYR A 166 -47.47 -16.62 -10.02
CA TYR A 166 -47.68 -15.19 -10.23
C TYR A 166 -47.23 -14.77 -11.64
N PRO A 167 -47.95 -15.17 -12.70
CA PRO A 167 -47.58 -14.85 -14.06
C PRO A 167 -47.72 -13.35 -14.32
N VAL A 168 -46.61 -12.71 -14.69
CA VAL A 168 -46.58 -11.31 -15.16
C VAL A 168 -46.75 -11.28 -16.67
N LYS A 169 -47.97 -11.07 -17.16
CA LYS A 169 -48.28 -11.03 -18.60
C LYS A 169 -48.33 -9.58 -19.11
N ILE A 170 -47.80 -9.35 -20.31
CA ILE A 170 -48.05 -8.09 -21.03
C ILE A 170 -49.45 -8.21 -21.63
N LEU A 171 -50.37 -7.34 -21.23
CA LEU A 171 -51.62 -7.17 -21.94
C LEU A 171 -51.33 -6.32 -23.20
N VAL A 172 -51.17 -6.98 -24.33
CA VAL A 172 -51.29 -6.33 -25.65
C VAL A 172 -52.79 -6.25 -25.92
N GLY A 173 -53.41 -5.12 -25.58
CA GLY A 173 -54.85 -4.94 -25.75
C GLY A 173 -55.25 -4.99 -27.22
N PRO A 174 -56.37 -5.65 -27.59
CA PRO A 174 -57.13 -5.26 -28.77
C PRO A 174 -57.83 -3.93 -28.49
N ALA A 175 -58.16 -3.19 -29.55
CA ALA A 175 -58.93 -1.96 -29.47
C ALA A 175 -60.29 -2.20 -28.77
N GLN A 176 -60.51 -1.41 -27.71
CA GLN A 176 -61.78 -0.79 -27.25
C GLN A 176 -63.12 -1.46 -27.64
N GLU A 177 -63.88 -1.91 -26.64
CA GLU A 177 -65.35 -1.92 -26.71
C GLU A 177 -65.90 -1.19 -25.47
N GLN A 178 -66.10 0.11 -25.64
CA GLN A 178 -67.03 0.91 -24.85
C GLN A 178 -68.14 1.25 -25.84
N GLU A 179 -69.22 0.47 -25.83
CA GLU A 179 -70.40 0.73 -26.64
C GLU A 179 -71.10 2.02 -26.16
N LEU A 180 -71.57 2.78 -27.15
CA LEU A 180 -72.59 3.85 -27.11
C LEU A 180 -72.08 5.18 -26.47
N GLU A 181 -71.95 6.30 -27.18
CA GLU A 181 -72.91 6.96 -28.08
C GLU A 181 -72.24 8.04 -28.97
N SER A 182 -73.01 8.49 -29.95
CA SER A 182 -72.62 9.06 -31.24
C SER A 182 -72.45 10.60 -31.33
N TYR A 183 -71.84 11.00 -32.47
CA TYR A 183 -71.79 12.30 -33.16
C TYR A 183 -70.79 13.38 -32.66
N SER A 184 -69.77 13.69 -33.48
CA SER A 184 -69.90 14.69 -34.55
C SER A 184 -68.60 14.84 -35.36
N SER A 185 -68.76 15.01 -36.67
CA SER A 185 -67.72 15.12 -37.70
C SER A 185 -66.98 16.47 -37.66
N SER A 186 -65.66 16.48 -37.93
CA SER A 186 -65.05 17.33 -38.98
C SER A 186 -63.51 17.20 -39.02
N SER A 187 -62.99 17.22 -40.25
CA SER A 187 -61.62 17.04 -40.74
C SER A 187 -60.54 18.00 -40.21
N ARG A 188 -59.27 17.54 -40.13
CA ARG A 188 -58.18 18.04 -41.00
C ARG A 188 -56.84 17.25 -40.90
N LEU A 189 -56.21 17.22 -42.08
CA LEU A 189 -54.96 16.68 -42.59
C LEU A 189 -53.66 17.16 -41.86
N GLY A 190 -52.62 16.32 -41.74
CA GLY A 190 -51.23 16.79 -41.53
C GLY A 190 -50.19 15.85 -40.87
N ASN A 191 -49.51 15.04 -41.70
CA ASN A 191 -48.14 14.47 -41.63
C ASN A 191 -47.62 13.54 -40.49
N PRO A 192 -46.82 12.49 -40.85
CA PRO A 192 -46.27 11.50 -39.92
C PRO A 192 -44.76 11.69 -39.72
N SER A 193 -44.31 12.12 -38.54
CA SER A 193 -42.88 12.06 -38.16
C SER A 193 -42.72 12.19 -36.65
N ALA A 194 -42.91 11.09 -35.94
CA ALA A 194 -42.34 10.85 -34.62
C ALA A 194 -42.51 9.37 -34.32
N SER A 195 -41.42 8.60 -34.42
CA SER A 195 -41.34 7.24 -33.90
C SER A 195 -41.61 7.28 -32.39
N LYS A 196 -42.86 7.03 -32.00
CA LYS A 196 -43.26 6.80 -30.61
C LYS A 196 -42.48 5.59 -30.07
N PRO A 197 -42.04 5.60 -28.81
CA PRO A 197 -41.53 4.39 -28.19
C PRO A 197 -42.64 3.35 -28.19
N VAL A 198 -42.25 2.12 -28.54
CA VAL A 198 -43.09 0.92 -28.54
C VAL A 198 -43.99 0.92 -27.31
N ASN A 199 -45.30 0.89 -27.55
CA ASN A 199 -46.33 0.83 -26.51
C ASN A 199 -45.98 -0.28 -25.51
N GLN A 200 -45.54 0.07 -24.31
CA GLN A 200 -45.46 -0.87 -23.19
C GLN A 200 -46.90 -1.23 -22.84
N GLY A 201 -47.38 -2.38 -23.34
CA GLY A 201 -48.67 -2.93 -22.95
C GLY A 201 -48.78 -3.02 -21.43
N SER A 202 -49.95 -2.74 -20.86
CA SER A 202 -50.14 -2.75 -19.41
C SER A 202 -49.77 -4.13 -18.85
N LEU A 203 -48.82 -4.16 -17.92
CA LEU A 203 -48.42 -5.40 -17.27
C LEU A 203 -49.49 -5.80 -16.26
N THR A 204 -49.87 -7.08 -16.26
CA THR A 204 -50.85 -7.65 -15.32
C THR A 204 -50.22 -8.79 -14.54
N ILE A 205 -50.64 -8.96 -13.28
CA ILE A 205 -50.34 -10.16 -12.48
C ILE A 205 -51.64 -10.91 -12.28
N LEU A 206 -51.68 -12.19 -12.67
CA LEU A 206 -52.89 -13.02 -12.57
C LEU A 206 -54.13 -12.39 -13.25
N GLY A 207 -53.92 -11.60 -14.31
CA GLY A 207 -54.99 -10.89 -15.03
C GLY A 207 -55.50 -9.62 -14.34
N LEU A 208 -54.88 -9.20 -13.22
CA LEU A 208 -55.19 -7.93 -12.55
C LEU A 208 -54.26 -6.83 -13.08
N ASN A 209 -54.87 -5.73 -13.54
CA ASN A 209 -54.15 -4.52 -13.92
C ASN A 209 -53.68 -3.78 -12.66
N LEU A 210 -52.40 -3.45 -12.61
CA LEU A 210 -51.85 -2.54 -11.62
C LEU A 210 -52.02 -1.12 -12.15
N THR A 211 -53.23 -0.58 -12.10
CA THR A 211 -53.43 0.83 -12.37
C THR A 211 -52.86 1.60 -11.18
N LEU A 212 -51.57 1.92 -11.23
CA LEU A 212 -51.00 3.01 -10.46
C LEU A 212 -51.56 4.30 -11.08
N LEU A 213 -52.87 4.55 -10.92
CA LEU A 213 -53.43 5.85 -11.22
C LEU A 213 -52.53 6.85 -10.50
N PRO A 214 -52.09 7.93 -11.16
CA PRO A 214 -51.33 8.95 -10.48
C PRO A 214 -52.15 9.34 -9.26
N PHE A 215 -51.60 9.08 -8.08
CA PHE A 215 -52.24 9.30 -6.77
C PHE A 215 -52.73 10.75 -6.58
N THR A 216 -52.45 11.62 -7.56
CA THR A 216 -52.84 13.01 -7.74
C THR A 216 -54.17 13.23 -8.48
N LYS A 217 -54.76 12.21 -9.14
CA LYS A 217 -56.09 12.28 -9.80
C LYS A 217 -57.05 11.23 -9.23
N MET A 218 -57.26 11.27 -7.92
CA MET A 218 -58.44 10.65 -7.32
C MET A 218 -59.62 11.61 -7.50
N SER A 219 -60.47 11.39 -8.51
CA SER A 219 -61.79 12.02 -8.51
C SER A 219 -62.68 11.29 -7.50
N PHE A 220 -63.76 11.94 -7.06
CA PHE A 220 -64.83 11.31 -6.27
C PHE A 220 -65.45 10.05 -6.92
N PHE A 221 -65.06 9.71 -8.15
CA PHE A 221 -65.54 8.59 -8.96
C PHE A 221 -64.50 7.48 -9.18
N THR A 222 -63.54 7.29 -8.27
CA THR A 222 -62.70 6.08 -8.35
C THR A 222 -63.53 4.85 -8.02
N ASP A 223 -63.55 3.88 -8.94
CA ASP A 223 -64.28 2.63 -8.72
C ASP A 223 -63.61 1.88 -7.56
N LYS A 224 -64.35 1.73 -6.44
CA LYS A 224 -63.91 0.97 -5.27
C LYS A 224 -63.40 -0.42 -5.66
N LYS A 225 -63.95 -1.01 -6.74
CA LYS A 225 -63.51 -2.30 -7.27
C LYS A 225 -62.13 -2.22 -7.93
N GLU A 226 -61.78 -1.13 -8.61
CA GLU A 226 -60.45 -0.96 -9.22
C GLU A 226 -59.37 -0.78 -8.15
N VAL A 227 -59.64 0.02 -7.11
CA VAL A 227 -58.74 0.19 -5.96
C VAL A 227 -58.50 -1.13 -5.23
N GLN A 228 -59.53 -1.95 -5.05
CA GLN A 228 -59.39 -3.26 -4.44
C GLN A 228 -58.60 -4.24 -5.33
N ARG A 229 -58.77 -4.19 -6.66
CA ARG A 229 -58.00 -4.99 -7.62
C ARG A 229 -56.53 -4.61 -7.61
N SER A 230 -56.19 -3.32 -7.57
CA SER A 230 -54.79 -2.86 -7.50
C SER A 230 -54.12 -3.23 -6.18
N ALA A 231 -54.84 -3.10 -5.06
CA ALA A 231 -54.39 -3.56 -3.75
C ALA A 231 -54.12 -5.08 -3.72
N THR A 232 -54.99 -5.87 -4.35
CA THR A 232 -54.81 -7.32 -4.46
C THR A 232 -53.59 -7.67 -5.32
N ALA A 233 -53.40 -6.96 -6.45
CA ALA A 233 -52.24 -7.14 -7.30
C ALA A 233 -50.92 -6.77 -6.58
N LEU A 234 -50.89 -5.69 -5.80
CA LEU A 234 -49.74 -5.33 -4.96
C LEU A 234 -49.46 -6.37 -3.87
N GLY A 235 -50.51 -6.94 -3.27
CA GLY A 235 -50.39 -8.08 -2.35
C GLY A 235 -49.72 -9.29 -2.98
N TYR A 236 -50.08 -9.62 -4.23
CA TYR A 236 -49.43 -10.68 -4.99
C TYR A 236 -47.97 -10.38 -5.32
N VAL A 237 -47.65 -9.13 -5.68
CA VAL A 237 -46.24 -8.70 -5.86
C VAL A 237 -45.47 -8.89 -4.56
N ALA A 238 -45.98 -8.39 -3.44
CA ALA A 238 -45.32 -8.49 -2.14
C ALA A 238 -45.07 -9.96 -1.76
N HIS A 239 -46.05 -10.84 -1.97
CA HIS A 239 -45.89 -12.26 -1.73
C HIS A 239 -44.82 -12.91 -2.63
N ALA A 240 -44.84 -12.61 -3.94
CA ALA A 240 -43.84 -13.10 -4.87
C ALA A 240 -42.42 -12.63 -4.49
N VAL A 241 -42.25 -11.36 -4.14
CA VAL A 241 -40.97 -10.78 -3.71
C VAL A 241 -40.46 -11.43 -2.43
N SER A 242 -41.34 -11.66 -1.45
CA SER A 242 -40.99 -12.35 -0.20
C SER A 242 -40.50 -13.78 -0.47
N LEU A 243 -41.18 -14.53 -1.34
CA LEU A 243 -40.76 -15.87 -1.73
C LEU A 243 -39.41 -15.85 -2.45
N ILE A 244 -39.25 -14.98 -3.46
CA ILE A 244 -38.01 -14.89 -4.24
C ILE A 244 -36.84 -14.52 -3.32
N ALA A 245 -37.02 -13.55 -2.41
CA ALA A 245 -36.00 -13.16 -1.44
C ALA A 245 -35.60 -14.34 -0.53
N SER A 246 -36.58 -15.11 -0.05
CA SER A 246 -36.31 -16.30 0.79
C SER A 246 -35.53 -17.38 0.03
N TYR A 247 -35.81 -17.57 -1.26
CA TYR A 247 -35.16 -18.57 -2.11
C TYR A 247 -33.75 -18.16 -2.51
N LEU A 248 -33.54 -16.87 -2.77
CA LEU A 248 -32.22 -16.27 -3.02
C LEU A 248 -31.40 -16.10 -1.74
N GLN A 249 -31.99 -16.32 -0.56
CA GLN A 249 -31.39 -16.05 0.76
C GLN A 249 -30.93 -14.60 0.92
N VAL A 250 -31.67 -13.66 0.35
CA VAL A 250 -31.40 -12.22 0.46
C VAL A 250 -32.33 -11.61 1.50
N PRO A 251 -31.81 -11.05 2.61
CA PRO A 251 -32.66 -10.35 3.57
C PRO A 251 -33.19 -9.06 2.94
N LEU A 252 -34.52 -8.89 2.93
CA LEU A 252 -35.15 -7.67 2.42
C LEU A 252 -34.85 -6.48 3.32
N ARG A 253 -34.60 -5.31 2.72
CA ARG A 253 -34.37 -4.06 3.46
C ARG A 253 -35.64 -3.56 4.14
N TYR A 254 -36.79 -3.78 3.50
CA TYR A 254 -38.08 -3.38 4.03
C TYR A 254 -38.94 -4.64 4.27
N PRO A 255 -39.05 -5.12 5.53
CA PRO A 255 -39.82 -6.31 5.83
C PRO A 255 -41.29 -6.17 5.42
N LEU A 256 -41.84 -7.24 4.83
CA LEU A 256 -43.22 -7.29 4.34
C LEU A 256 -44.12 -8.02 5.33
N ARG A 257 -45.28 -7.42 5.64
CA ARG A 257 -46.39 -8.09 6.32
C ARG A 257 -47.44 -8.49 5.29
N LEU A 258 -47.52 -9.79 5.02
CA LEU A 258 -48.39 -10.34 4.00
C LEU A 258 -49.83 -10.44 4.52
N GLY A 259 -50.74 -9.72 3.89
CA GLY A 259 -52.17 -9.67 4.24
C GLY A 259 -53.09 -9.74 3.02
N GLY A 260 -52.58 -10.24 1.89
CA GLY A 260 -53.29 -10.23 0.61
C GLY A 260 -53.54 -8.80 0.13
N SER A 261 -54.80 -8.42 -0.07
CA SER A 261 -55.19 -7.04 -0.43
C SER A 261 -54.91 -6.01 0.66
N ARG A 262 -54.63 -6.43 1.90
CA ARG A 262 -54.26 -5.57 3.04
C ARG A 262 -52.82 -5.84 3.50
N SER A 263 -51.88 -5.90 2.56
CA SER A 263 -50.47 -6.08 2.88
C SER A 263 -49.82 -4.76 3.30
N TYR A 264 -48.80 -4.84 4.15
CA TYR A 264 -48.04 -3.69 4.66
C TYR A 264 -46.54 -3.88 4.47
N ILE A 265 -45.80 -2.78 4.40
CA ILE A 265 -44.34 -2.76 4.34
C ILE A 265 -43.78 -1.88 5.46
N ASN A 266 -42.68 -2.33 6.06
CA ASN A 266 -42.11 -1.69 7.23
C ASN A 266 -40.84 -0.92 6.87
N ASP A 267 -40.77 0.34 7.31
CA ASP A 267 -39.54 1.14 7.19
C ASP A 267 -38.84 1.26 8.55
N HIS A 268 -37.59 0.78 8.60
CA HIS A 268 -36.73 0.92 9.77
C HIS A 268 -36.25 2.36 10.00
N ALA A 269 -36.22 3.20 8.94
CA ALA A 269 -35.72 4.57 9.05
C ALA A 269 -36.73 5.52 9.72
N SER A 270 -38.02 5.20 9.67
CA SER A 270 -39.09 6.03 10.22
C SER A 270 -39.49 5.60 11.63
N SER A 271 -38.52 5.31 12.51
CA SER A 271 -38.77 5.17 13.95
C SER A 271 -38.79 6.56 14.60
N ILE A 272 -39.86 7.32 14.38
CA ILE A 272 -40.18 8.51 15.18
C ILE A 272 -41.29 8.11 16.14
N ASP A 273 -40.95 7.88 17.41
CA ASP A 273 -41.90 8.06 18.50
C ASP A 273 -41.63 9.45 19.12
N PRO A 274 -42.55 10.43 19.02
CA PRO A 274 -42.62 11.49 19.99
C PRO A 274 -43.46 10.99 21.18
N ALA A 275 -42.88 11.06 22.37
CA ALA A 275 -43.52 10.91 23.69
C ALA A 275 -43.88 9.49 24.17
N SER A 276 -42.92 8.86 24.86
CA SER A 276 -43.13 8.38 26.23
C SER A 276 -41.77 8.20 26.93
N SER A 277 -41.20 9.32 27.39
CA SER A 277 -40.37 9.25 28.59
C SER A 277 -41.29 8.87 29.73
N ASP A 278 -41.23 7.62 30.17
CA ASP A 278 -41.05 7.30 31.59
C ASP A 278 -41.22 5.78 31.84
N LEU A 279 -40.19 5.25 32.52
CA LEU A 279 -40.15 4.07 33.38
C LEU A 279 -39.54 2.74 32.87
N SER A 280 -38.48 2.41 33.61
CA SER A 280 -37.93 1.12 34.04
C SER A 280 -37.08 0.28 33.06
N LEU A 281 -35.77 0.37 33.29
CA LEU A 281 -34.77 -0.69 33.15
C LEU A 281 -35.15 -1.90 34.02
N ASP A 282 -35.73 -2.94 33.40
CA ASP A 282 -35.41 -4.37 33.60
C ASP A 282 -36.51 -5.22 32.96
N THR A 283 -36.21 -5.89 31.84
CA THR A 283 -36.70 -7.23 31.48
C THR A 283 -36.19 -7.59 30.08
N THR A 284 -35.57 -8.75 30.00
CA THR A 284 -35.03 -9.46 28.84
C THR A 284 -36.00 -9.58 27.66
N LEU A 285 -35.46 -9.42 26.44
CA LEU A 285 -35.96 -9.92 25.14
C LEU A 285 -37.33 -9.40 24.66
N SER A 286 -37.32 -8.25 23.96
CA SER A 286 -38.15 -7.92 22.78
C SER A 286 -38.33 -6.40 22.69
N ALA A 287 -37.31 -5.71 22.17
CA ALA A 287 -37.43 -4.31 21.78
C ALA A 287 -38.36 -4.20 20.56
N ASN A 288 -39.66 -4.08 20.82
CA ASN A 288 -40.67 -3.79 19.80
C ASN A 288 -40.58 -2.30 19.46
N VAL A 289 -39.52 -1.92 18.74
CA VAL A 289 -39.50 -0.65 18.00
C VAL A 289 -40.69 -0.72 17.07
N LYS A 290 -41.72 0.10 17.31
CA LYS A 290 -42.88 0.18 16.42
C LYS A 290 -42.39 0.67 15.07
N LEU A 291 -42.15 -0.26 14.17
CA LEU A 291 -41.79 0.02 12.79
C LEU A 291 -42.93 0.81 12.16
N ALA A 292 -42.61 1.89 11.47
CA ALA A 292 -43.63 2.60 10.72
C ALA A 292 -44.16 1.67 9.61
N GLU A 293 -45.42 1.29 9.73
CA GLU A 293 -46.11 0.41 8.79
C GLU A 293 -46.79 1.26 7.72
N PHE A 294 -46.47 0.95 6.46
CA PHE A 294 -47.05 1.62 5.30
C PHE A 294 -47.95 0.65 4.52
N PRO A 295 -49.21 1.02 4.23
CA PRO A 295 -50.13 0.14 3.55
C PRO A 295 -49.79 0.03 2.06
N LEU A 296 -49.77 -1.18 1.51
CA LEU A 296 -49.67 -1.44 0.06
C LEU A 296 -51.04 -1.36 -0.64
N PHE A 297 -51.99 -0.68 -0.01
CA PHE A 297 -53.33 -0.45 -0.51
C PHE A 297 -53.75 0.97 -0.17
N LEU A 298 -54.75 1.47 -0.87
CA LEU A 298 -55.28 2.81 -0.62
C LEU A 298 -56.29 2.73 0.54
N GLU A 299 -55.96 3.40 1.64
CA GLU A 299 -56.84 3.55 2.81
C GLU A 299 -57.28 5.01 2.91
N GLY A 300 -58.50 5.32 2.45
CA GLY A 300 -59.05 6.67 2.53
C GLY A 300 -58.33 7.70 1.64
N GLN A 301 -58.03 8.88 2.20
CA GLN A 301 -57.45 10.03 1.49
C GLN A 301 -55.91 10.06 1.52
N ASP A 302 -55.26 9.14 2.24
CA ASP A 302 -53.81 9.09 2.46
C ASP A 302 -53.07 8.39 1.31
N THR A 303 -53.21 8.92 0.11
CA THR A 303 -52.59 8.36 -1.11
C THR A 303 -51.06 8.42 -1.08
N THR A 304 -50.49 9.35 -0.31
CA THR A 304 -49.05 9.56 -0.15
C THR A 304 -48.37 8.40 0.58
N ARG A 305 -49.00 7.84 1.63
CA ARG A 305 -48.48 6.70 2.39
C ARG A 305 -48.46 5.43 1.54
N ALA A 306 -49.51 5.21 0.77
CA ALA A 306 -49.59 4.08 -0.16
C ALA A 306 -48.56 4.22 -1.31
N ALA A 307 -48.40 5.42 -1.85
CA ALA A 307 -47.38 5.69 -2.87
C ALA A 307 -45.96 5.42 -2.34
N TYR A 308 -45.68 5.81 -1.10
CA TYR A 308 -44.41 5.52 -0.44
C TYR A 308 -44.21 4.01 -0.23
N ALA A 309 -45.23 3.28 0.23
CA ALA A 309 -45.19 1.83 0.38
C ALA A 309 -44.81 1.11 -0.94
N VAL A 310 -45.43 1.52 -2.06
CA VAL A 310 -45.14 0.97 -3.39
C VAL A 310 -43.70 1.30 -3.82
N PHE A 311 -43.21 2.50 -3.50
CA PHE A 311 -41.82 2.88 -3.76
C PHE A 311 -40.84 2.00 -2.99
N LEU A 312 -41.09 1.74 -1.70
CA LEU A 312 -40.29 0.85 -0.86
C LEU A 312 -40.29 -0.59 -1.40
N LEU A 313 -41.44 -1.10 -1.81
CA LEU A 313 -41.55 -2.42 -2.45
C LEU A 313 -40.71 -2.49 -3.73
N ASN A 314 -40.68 -1.42 -4.54
CA ASN A 314 -39.79 -1.38 -5.70
C ASN A 314 -38.31 -1.36 -5.30
N LYS A 315 -37.95 -0.76 -4.16
CA LYS A 315 -36.57 -0.75 -3.66
C LYS A 315 -36.09 -2.13 -3.22
N ASP A 316 -36.98 -2.95 -2.67
CA ASP A 316 -36.68 -4.37 -2.41
C ASP A 316 -36.47 -5.15 -3.72
N ILE A 317 -37.30 -4.91 -4.75
CA ILE A 317 -37.10 -5.54 -6.07
C ILE A 317 -35.77 -5.10 -6.69
N GLU A 318 -35.43 -3.82 -6.58
CA GLU A 318 -34.15 -3.27 -7.04
C GLU A 318 -32.96 -3.92 -6.31
N GLN A 319 -33.09 -4.17 -5.00
CA GLN A 319 -32.08 -4.92 -4.24
C GLN A 319 -31.89 -6.34 -4.79
N LEU A 320 -32.98 -7.05 -5.08
CA LEU A 320 -32.91 -8.40 -5.65
C LEU A 320 -32.30 -8.40 -7.07
N LEU A 321 -32.64 -7.42 -7.90
CA LEU A 321 -32.02 -7.23 -9.22
C LEU A 321 -30.52 -6.97 -9.11
N ASN A 322 -30.11 -6.08 -8.20
CA ASN A 322 -28.71 -5.79 -7.95
C ASN A 322 -27.94 -7.02 -7.42
N PHE A 323 -28.58 -7.87 -6.62
CA PHE A 323 -27.97 -9.13 -6.16
C PHE A 323 -27.66 -10.10 -7.32
N ILE A 324 -28.46 -10.07 -8.39
CA ILE A 324 -28.22 -10.86 -9.61
C ILE A 324 -27.31 -10.12 -10.61
N GLY A 325 -27.03 -8.84 -10.38
CA GLY A 325 -26.17 -8.02 -11.24
C GLY A 325 -26.91 -7.28 -12.36
N VAL A 326 -28.24 -7.16 -12.28
CA VAL A 326 -29.08 -6.49 -13.30
C VAL A 326 -29.54 -5.13 -12.81
N LYS A 327 -29.52 -4.12 -13.70
CA LYS A 327 -29.98 -2.76 -13.38
C LYS A 327 -31.52 -2.67 -13.44
N SER A 328 -32.11 -1.96 -12.48
CA SER A 328 -33.55 -1.71 -12.48
C SER A 328 -33.98 -0.67 -13.52
N LEU A 329 -35.24 -0.73 -13.97
CA LEU A 329 -35.85 0.22 -14.90
C LEU A 329 -36.37 1.49 -14.19
N GLY A 330 -36.10 1.64 -12.89
CA GLY A 330 -36.49 2.78 -12.06
C GLY A 330 -37.65 2.53 -11.08
N PRO A 331 -37.95 3.51 -10.20
CA PRO A 331 -38.80 3.34 -9.01
C PRO A 331 -40.30 3.16 -9.27
N ARG A 332 -40.79 3.55 -10.45
CA ARG A 332 -42.22 3.50 -10.80
C ARG A 332 -42.62 2.22 -11.54
N HIS A 333 -41.65 1.36 -11.85
CA HIS A 333 -41.82 0.22 -12.76
C HIS A 333 -41.85 -1.12 -12.02
N VAL A 334 -42.62 -1.23 -10.93
CA VAL A 334 -42.69 -2.41 -10.04
C VAL A 334 -42.87 -3.73 -10.82
N LEU A 335 -43.87 -3.80 -11.69
CA LEU A 335 -44.16 -5.01 -12.47
C LEU A 335 -43.10 -5.30 -13.53
N ALA A 336 -42.53 -4.27 -14.16
CA ALA A 336 -41.50 -4.46 -15.17
C ALA A 336 -40.20 -4.95 -14.52
N ASN A 337 -39.85 -4.40 -13.36
CA ASN A 337 -38.70 -4.83 -12.56
C ASN A 337 -38.88 -6.27 -12.04
N LEU A 338 -40.09 -6.64 -11.58
CA LEU A 338 -40.38 -8.02 -11.18
C LEU A 338 -40.28 -8.98 -12.37
N LYS A 339 -40.82 -8.60 -13.53
CA LYS A 339 -40.71 -9.40 -14.75
C LYS A 339 -39.24 -9.60 -15.17
N GLU A 340 -38.45 -8.54 -15.11
CA GLU A 340 -37.03 -8.58 -15.42
C GLU A 340 -36.25 -9.45 -14.44
N LEU A 341 -36.60 -9.38 -13.15
CA LEU A 341 -36.05 -10.25 -12.11
C LEU A 341 -36.30 -11.73 -12.41
N LEU A 342 -37.56 -12.09 -12.70
CA LEU A 342 -37.95 -13.46 -13.06
C LEU A 342 -37.23 -13.93 -14.32
N ARG A 343 -37.17 -13.08 -15.36
CA ARG A 343 -36.47 -13.38 -16.63
C ARG A 343 -34.98 -13.63 -16.40
N SER A 344 -34.34 -12.82 -15.57
CA SER A 344 -32.90 -12.89 -15.31
C SER A 344 -32.53 -14.18 -14.56
N VAL A 345 -33.31 -14.54 -13.54
CA VAL A 345 -33.11 -15.81 -12.80
C VAL A 345 -33.41 -17.03 -13.68
N GLN A 346 -34.39 -16.94 -14.57
CA GLN A 346 -34.74 -18.04 -15.48
C GLN A 346 -33.76 -18.21 -16.64
N SER A 347 -32.86 -17.27 -16.88
CA SER A 347 -31.81 -17.39 -17.89
C SER A 347 -30.82 -18.51 -17.55
N SER A 348 -30.19 -19.09 -18.57
CA SER A 348 -29.12 -20.07 -18.36
C SER A 348 -27.87 -19.45 -17.71
N GLU A 349 -27.64 -18.16 -17.94
CA GLU A 349 -26.50 -17.41 -17.42
C GLU A 349 -26.46 -17.40 -15.89
N TYR A 350 -27.61 -17.44 -15.23
CA TYR A 350 -27.72 -17.45 -13.76
C TYR A 350 -27.10 -18.69 -13.09
N ILE A 351 -27.07 -19.82 -13.79
CA ILE A 351 -26.52 -21.08 -13.26
C ILE A 351 -24.99 -21.05 -13.22
N ASP A 352 -24.38 -20.30 -14.14
CA ASP A 352 -22.94 -20.24 -14.33
C ASP A 352 -22.27 -19.07 -13.57
N THR A 353 -23.07 -18.17 -12.98
CA THR A 353 -22.66 -17.11 -12.03
C THR A 353 -22.65 -17.56 -10.57
#